data_AF-A0A4Q5RJK5-F1
#
_entry.id   AF-A0A4Q5RJK5-F1
#
_cell.length_a   1.000
_cell.length_b   1.000
_cell.length_c   1.000
_cell.angle_alpha   90.00
_cell.angle_beta   90.00
_cell.angle_gamma   90.00
#
_symmetry.space_group_name_H-M   'P 1'
#
loop_
_entity.id
_entity.type
_entity.pdbx_description
1 polymer ?
#
loop_
_entity_poly.entity_id
_entity_poly.type
_entity_poly.pdbx_seq_one_letter_code
_entity_poly.pdbx_strand_id
1 'polypeptide(L)'
;MADKNVESLNGLFDEKCVFVHMGGSWGKTQELNTIKSGGIWYKKAAVYGASVNIFGTTAILLNDIDLLAVVGGNEVTHAFMVTEVYLKENGKWKMGSLTFSTLLRPVKMISTNNN
;
A
#
# COMPACT_ATOMS: atom_id res chain seq x y z
N MET A 1 -4.14 -3.31 -5.82
CA MET A 1 -4.65 -1.94 -5.54
C MET A 1 -5.05 -1.20 -6.82
N ALA A 2 -4.19 -1.15 -7.85
CA ALA A 2 -4.47 -0.41 -9.10
C ALA A 2 -5.76 -0.81 -9.81
N ASP A 3 -6.03 -2.10 -9.94
CA ASP A 3 -7.24 -2.60 -10.61
C ASP A 3 -8.51 -2.49 -9.73
N LYS A 4 -8.39 -1.96 -8.51
CA LYS A 4 -9.46 -1.89 -7.51
C LYS A 4 -10.19 -3.22 -7.29
N ASN A 5 -9.51 -4.35 -7.53
CA ASN A 5 -10.05 -5.70 -7.31
C ASN A 5 -10.19 -5.99 -5.81
N VAL A 6 -11.30 -5.51 -5.23
CA VAL A 6 -11.59 -5.62 -3.80
C VAL A 6 -11.84 -7.07 -3.35
N GLU A 7 -12.23 -7.97 -4.26
CA GLU A 7 -12.40 -9.39 -3.94
C GLU A 7 -11.05 -10.06 -3.64
N SER A 8 -10.07 -9.85 -4.51
CA SER A 8 -8.70 -10.35 -4.28
C SER A 8 -8.08 -9.72 -3.03
N LEU A 9 -8.25 -8.40 -2.84
CA LEU A 9 -7.73 -7.70 -1.67
C LEU A 9 -8.38 -8.17 -0.37
N ASN A 10 -9.68 -8.47 -0.39
CA ASN A 10 -10.40 -8.99 0.78
C ASN A 10 -9.84 -10.35 1.24
N GLY A 11 -9.40 -11.20 0.29
CA GLY A 11 -8.74 -12.47 0.60
C GLY A 11 -7.30 -12.32 1.12
N LEU A 12 -6.60 -11.25 0.71
CA LEU A 12 -5.24 -10.94 1.15
C LEU A 12 -5.21 -10.31 2.55
N PHE A 13 -6.16 -9.43 2.86
CA PHE A 13 -6.17 -8.69 4.11
C PHE A 13 -6.70 -9.54 5.26
N ASP A 14 -5.90 -9.65 6.32
CA ASP A 14 -6.39 -10.22 7.57
C ASP A 14 -7.55 -9.41 8.13
N GLU A 15 -8.47 -10.05 8.84
CA GLU A 15 -9.64 -9.39 9.40
C GLU A 15 -9.27 -8.24 10.36
N LYS A 16 -8.14 -8.37 11.06
CA LYS A 16 -7.60 -7.35 11.95
C LYS A 16 -6.57 -6.44 11.28
N CYS A 17 -6.47 -6.48 9.95
CA CYS A 17 -5.50 -5.67 9.22
C CYS A 17 -5.73 -4.18 9.46
N VAL A 18 -4.64 -3.47 9.74
CA VAL A 18 -4.61 -2.02 9.94
C VAL A 18 -3.83 -1.34 8.83
N PHE A 19 -4.30 -0.17 8.43
CA PHE A 19 -3.72 0.63 7.36
C PHE A 19 -3.39 2.00 7.92
N VAL A 20 -2.17 2.48 7.70
CA VAL A 20 -1.71 3.79 8.18
C VAL A 20 -1.33 4.65 6.99
N HIS A 21 -2.01 5.78 6.88
CA HIS A 21 -1.88 6.76 5.82
C HIS A 21 -1.41 8.08 6.43
N MET A 22 -1.01 9.04 5.60
CA MET A 22 -0.49 10.33 6.07
C MET A 22 -1.46 11.11 6.97
N GLY A 23 -2.77 10.93 6.77
CA GLY A 23 -3.82 11.66 7.49
C GLY A 23 -4.56 10.86 8.57
N GLY A 24 -4.23 9.58 8.77
CA GLY A 24 -4.97 8.75 9.72
C GLY A 24 -4.78 7.25 9.50
N SER A 25 -5.55 6.45 10.23
CA SER A 25 -5.53 4.99 10.13
C SER A 25 -6.93 4.41 9.99
N TRP A 26 -7.02 3.24 9.36
CA TRP A 26 -8.27 2.54 9.11
C TRP A 26 -8.10 1.03 9.28
N GLY A 27 -9.23 0.35 9.55
CA GLY A 27 -9.33 -1.10 9.46
C GLY A 27 -9.72 -1.58 8.06
N LYS A 28 -9.60 -2.89 7.82
CA LYS A 28 -9.90 -3.57 6.55
C LYS A 28 -11.17 -3.09 5.84
N THR A 29 -12.31 -3.04 6.52
CA THR A 29 -13.60 -2.66 5.90
C THR A 29 -13.56 -1.26 5.31
N GLN A 30 -12.99 -0.30 6.03
CA GLN A 30 -12.89 1.07 5.57
C GLN A 30 -11.90 1.20 4.41
N GLU A 31 -10.75 0.53 4.48
CA GLU A 31 -9.77 0.52 3.39
C GLU A 31 -10.37 -0.04 2.09
N LEU A 32 -11.05 -1.19 2.15
CA LEU A 32 -11.71 -1.79 0.99
C LEU A 32 -12.78 -0.86 0.40
N ASN A 33 -13.57 -0.18 1.23
CA ASN A 33 -14.56 0.80 0.78
C ASN A 33 -13.90 2.01 0.11
N THR A 34 -12.80 2.52 0.66
CA THR A 34 -12.01 3.62 0.07
C THR A 34 -11.47 3.26 -1.32
N ILE A 35 -10.93 2.04 -1.48
CA ILE A 35 -10.44 1.55 -2.77
C ILE A 35 -11.59 1.35 -3.76
N LYS A 36 -12.70 0.72 -3.31
CA LYS A 36 -13.88 0.44 -4.14
C LYS A 36 -14.51 1.72 -4.68
N SER A 37 -14.70 2.71 -3.81
CA SER A 37 -15.26 4.02 -4.19
C SER A 37 -14.31 4.85 -5.04
N GLY A 38 -13.01 4.55 -4.99
CA GLY A 38 -11.98 5.38 -5.63
C GLY A 38 -11.65 6.66 -4.87
N GLY A 39 -12.02 6.77 -3.59
CA GLY A 39 -11.62 7.91 -2.74
C GLY A 39 -10.10 8.05 -2.64
N ILE A 40 -9.41 6.89 -2.62
CA ILE A 40 -7.97 6.78 -2.92
C ILE A 40 -7.79 5.73 -4.01
N TRP A 41 -7.11 6.10 -5.09
CA TRP A 41 -6.77 5.18 -6.17
C TRP A 41 -5.27 5.11 -6.40
N TYR A 42 -4.67 4.00 -5.96
CA TYR A 42 -3.26 3.68 -6.16
C TYR A 42 -2.99 3.27 -7.62
N LYS A 43 -2.66 4.21 -8.50
CA LYS A 43 -2.52 3.94 -9.94
C LYS A 43 -1.26 3.15 -10.27
N LYS A 44 -0.13 3.55 -9.70
CA LYS A 44 1.18 2.96 -10.04
C LYS A 44 2.18 3.14 -8.91
N ALA A 45 2.91 2.08 -8.59
CA ALA A 45 4.06 2.14 -7.69
C ALA A 45 5.34 1.83 -8.48
N ALA A 46 6.35 2.68 -8.38
CA ALA A 46 7.71 2.38 -8.80
C ALA A 46 8.52 1.97 -7.56
N VAL A 47 9.12 0.78 -7.59
CA VAL A 47 9.90 0.23 -6.46
C VAL A 47 11.39 0.41 -6.75
N TYR A 48 12.11 1.07 -5.84
CA TYR A 48 13.55 1.30 -5.96
C TYR A 48 14.39 0.40 -5.05
N GLY A 49 13.76 -0.16 -4.02
CA GLY A 49 14.39 -1.09 -3.10
C GLY A 49 13.33 -1.86 -2.33
N ALA A 50 13.60 -3.13 -2.07
CA ALA A 50 12.77 -3.98 -1.26
C ALA A 50 13.68 -4.81 -0.33
N SER A 51 13.25 -4.96 0.92
CA SER A 51 13.87 -5.90 1.86
C SER A 51 12.80 -6.68 2.58
N VAL A 52 13.14 -7.89 3.01
CA VAL A 52 12.23 -8.78 3.75
C VAL A 52 12.97 -9.37 4.94
N ASN A 53 12.30 -9.35 6.10
CA ASN A 53 12.76 -10.01 7.30
C ASN A 53 11.65 -10.96 7.77
N ILE A 54 11.99 -12.22 8.00
CA ILE A 54 11.04 -13.26 8.41
C ILE A 54 11.33 -13.66 9.86
N PHE A 55 10.30 -13.59 10.69
CA PHE A 55 10.29 -13.94 12.11
C PHE A 55 9.25 -15.03 12.34
N GLY A 56 9.67 -16.30 12.24
CA GLY A 56 8.75 -17.43 12.34
C GLY A 56 7.64 -17.37 11.29
N THR A 57 6.41 -17.12 11.72
CA THR A 57 5.23 -16.98 10.85
C THR A 57 4.92 -15.54 10.45
N THR A 58 5.76 -14.58 10.81
CA THR A 58 5.58 -13.16 10.46
C THR A 58 6.64 -12.72 9.46
N ALA A 59 6.27 -11.94 8.45
CA ALA A 59 7.22 -11.28 7.54
C ALA A 59 7.01 -9.77 7.60
N ILE A 60 8.11 -9.02 7.63
CA ILE A 60 8.12 -7.55 7.54
C ILE A 60 8.87 -7.19 6.28
N LEU A 61 8.20 -6.47 5.37
CA LEU A 61 8.79 -5.92 4.16
C LEU A 61 8.93 -4.42 4.29
N LEU A 62 10.03 -3.89 3.77
CA LEU A 62 10.27 -2.45 3.61
C LEU A 62 10.51 -2.17 2.13
N ASN A 63 9.64 -1.34 1.54
CA ASN A 63 9.69 -0.98 0.13
C ASN A 63 9.92 0.54 -0.02
N ASP A 64 11.06 0.94 -0.59
CA ASP A 64 11.30 2.33 -1.04
C ASP A 64 10.57 2.51 -2.38
N ILE A 65 9.48 3.27 -2.38
CA ILE A 65 8.63 3.46 -3.56
C ILE A 65 8.37 4.93 -3.86
N ASP A 66 8.06 5.22 -5.12
CA ASP A 66 7.19 6.33 -5.47
C ASP A 66 5.82 5.80 -5.84
N LEU A 67 4.78 6.43 -5.31
CA LEU A 67 3.39 6.06 -5.55
C LEU A 67 2.68 7.20 -6.26
N LEU A 68 2.19 6.91 -7.47
CA LEU A 68 1.20 7.72 -8.19
C LEU A 68 -0.19 7.29 -7.72
N ALA A 69 -0.96 8.23 -7.17
CA ALA A 69 -2.31 8.00 -6.70
C ALA A 69 -3.27 9.15 -7.05
N VAL A 70 -4.57 8.86 -7.08
CA VAL A 70 -5.62 9.89 -7.09
C VAL A 70 -6.24 9.97 -5.70
N VAL A 71 -6.25 11.16 -5.10
CA VAL A 71 -6.82 11.43 -3.78
C VAL A 71 -7.77 12.61 -3.89
N GLY A 72 -9.05 12.41 -3.57
CA GLY A 72 -10.06 13.46 -3.70
C GLY A 72 -10.17 14.05 -5.12
N GLY A 73 -9.91 13.23 -6.15
CA GLY A 73 -9.93 13.64 -7.56
C GLY A 73 -8.63 14.24 -8.09
N ASN A 74 -7.63 14.50 -7.24
CA ASN A 74 -6.34 15.05 -7.66
C ASN A 74 -5.29 13.95 -7.81
N GLU A 75 -4.58 13.95 -8.93
CA GLU A 75 -3.43 13.07 -9.13
C GLU A 75 -2.20 13.63 -8.41
N VAL A 76 -1.60 12.80 -7.57
CA VAL A 76 -0.43 13.13 -6.74
C VAL A 76 0.59 12.01 -6.81
N THR A 77 1.88 12.38 -6.71
CA THR A 77 2.97 11.42 -6.59
C THR A 77 3.77 11.71 -5.34
N HIS A 78 3.94 10.70 -4.48
CA HIS A 78 4.68 10.82 -3.23
C HIS A 78 5.72 9.71 -3.09
N ALA A 79 6.84 10.06 -2.44
CA ALA A 79 7.89 9.14 -2.05
C ALA A 79 7.56 8.52 -0.68
N PHE A 80 7.55 7.18 -0.59
CA PHE A 80 7.24 6.46 0.63
C PHE A 80 8.26 5.36 0.92
N MET A 81 8.53 5.16 2.21
CA MET A 81 8.90 3.84 2.71
C MET A 81 7.60 3.16 3.11
N VAL A 82 7.27 2.07 2.41
CA VAL A 82 6.10 1.26 2.74
C VAL A 82 6.52 0.09 3.58
N THR A 83 5.96 0.01 4.79
CA THR A 83 6.11 -1.15 5.66
C THR A 83 4.90 -2.06 5.48
N GLU A 84 5.16 -3.30 5.08
CA GLU A 84 4.13 -4.33 4.99
C GLU A 84 4.41 -5.41 6.02
N VAL A 85 3.40 -5.78 6.81
CA VAL A 85 3.49 -6.89 7.75
C VAL A 85 2.56 -7.99 7.29
N TYR A 86 3.11 -9.19 7.11
CA TYR A 86 2.35 -10.38 6.75
C TYR A 86 2.40 -11.43 7.84
N LEU A 87 1.31 -12.16 8.01
CA LEU A 87 1.14 -13.27 8.92
C LEU A 87 0.86 -14.53 8.10
N LYS A 88 1.57 -15.63 8.40
CA LYS A 88 1.38 -16.92 7.75
C LYS A 88 0.44 -17.78 8.59
N GLU A 89 -0.75 -18.01 8.08
CA GLU A 89 -1.78 -18.85 8.70
C GLU A 89 -2.20 -19.96 7.75
N ASN A 90 -2.21 -21.21 8.20
CA ASN A 90 -2.62 -22.37 7.39
C ASN A 90 -1.90 -22.44 6.03
N GLY A 91 -0.60 -22.11 6.02
CA GLY A 91 0.23 -22.10 4.82
C GLY A 91 0.05 -20.90 3.89
N LYS A 92 -0.87 -19.97 4.19
CA LYS A 92 -1.16 -18.78 3.39
C LYS A 92 -0.71 -17.51 4.10
N TRP A 93 -0.13 -16.58 3.34
CA TRP A 93 0.20 -15.25 3.85
C TRP A 93 -1.01 -14.32 3.75
N LYS A 94 -1.27 -13.59 4.82
CA LYS A 94 -2.22 -12.48 4.87
C LYS A 94 -1.54 -11.21 5.35
N MET A 95 -1.96 -10.08 4.83
CA MET A 95 -1.48 -8.77 5.29
C MET A 95 -2.13 -8.44 6.63
N GLY A 96 -1.31 -8.14 7.64
CA GLY A 96 -1.74 -7.62 8.94
C GLY A 96 -1.54 -6.11 9.09
N SER A 97 -0.61 -5.51 8.34
CA SER A 97 -0.44 -4.06 8.32
C SER A 97 0.15 -3.55 7.00
N LEU A 98 -0.30 -2.37 6.58
CA LEU A 98 0.29 -1.58 5.49
C LEU A 98 0.44 -0.12 5.94
N THR A 99 1.68 0.34 6.06
CA THR A 99 1.98 1.69 6.53
C THR A 99 2.74 2.47 5.47
N PHE A 100 2.28 3.69 5.18
CA PHE A 100 2.96 4.64 4.32
C PHE A 100 3.71 5.68 5.17
N SER A 101 5.04 5.65 5.16
CA SER A 101 5.89 6.66 5.80
C SER A 101 6.51 7.57 4.76
N THR A 102 6.18 8.86 4.78
CA THR A 102 6.69 9.84 3.82
C THR A 102 8.22 9.92 3.90
N LEU A 103 8.87 9.74 2.76
CA LEU A 103 10.30 10.00 2.65
C LEU A 103 10.53 11.46 2.26
N LEU A 104 11.55 12.08 2.85
CA LEU A 104 11.95 13.46 2.53
C LEU A 104 12.84 13.56 1.29
N ARG A 105 13.06 12.45 0.58
CA ARG A 105 13.76 12.47 -0.72
C ARG A 105 12.82 12.97 -1.83
N PRO A 106 13.34 13.58 -2.90
CA PRO A 106 12.56 13.86 -4.09
C PRO A 106 11.92 12.59 -4.68
N VAL A 107 10.78 12.75 -5.33
CA VAL A 107 10.19 11.74 -6.22
C VAL A 107 11.18 11.49 -7.35
N LYS A 108 11.48 10.21 -7.60
CA LYS A 108 12.37 9.72 -8.66
C LYS A 108 11.58 9.32 -9.91
N MET A 109 10.28 9.03 -9.77
CA MET A 109 9.41 8.60 -10.86
C MET A 109 9.28 9.75 -11.87
N ILE A 110 9.75 9.52 -13.09
CA ILE A 110 9.59 10.47 -14.18
C ILE A 110 8.13 10.45 -14.60
N SER A 111 7.43 11.58 -14.52
CA SER A 111 6.13 11.70 -15.17
C SER A 111 6.37 11.64 -16.68
N THR A 112 5.92 10.58 -17.33
CA THR A 112 5.74 10.61 -18.79
C THR A 112 4.59 11.58 -19.06
N ASN A 113 4.91 12.87 -19.11
CA ASN A 113 4.06 13.87 -19.75
C ASN A 113 4.09 13.55 -21.24
N ASN A 114 3.17 12.71 -21.70
CA ASN A 114 2.84 12.68 -23.11
C ASN A 114 2.10 13.99 -23.38
N ASN A 115 2.80 14.92 -24.03
CA ASN A 115 2.22 16.10 -24.67
C ASN A 115 1.03 15.73 -25.56
#